data_AF-A0AAV5DCG4-F1
#
_entry.id   AF-A0AAV5DCG4-F1
#
_cell.length_a   1.000
_cell.length_b   1.000
_cell.length_c   1.000
_cell.angle_alpha   90.00
_cell.angle_beta   90.00
_cell.angle_gamma   90.00
#
_symmetry.space_group_name_H-M   'P 1'
#
loop_
_entity.id
_entity.type
_entity.pdbx_description
1 polymer ?
#
loop_
_entity_poly.entity_id
_entity_poly.type
_entity_poly.pdbx_seq_one_letter_code
_entity_poly.pdbx_strand_id
1 'polypeptide(L)'
;MNRIPSVSLRGGADADAAAAAIDPAALARWARAFCVIRFDLERGQLVEACYPPDALSSAAGLDRLIAFSSFPDSMSHHLPRHRSSVHDSLFSFRVPDTSSSPRRTFLYGFVFNRQRQDERLPRGGEQKSVVILSHAPYSSLFRLLLQILGPLCFDVGPSALAMVASHVAAWPPPAPGRPMELPIGSAALRVHLPPAPDDPGPPPALLPANPSVPYGLFHDADLFAAFRGLLLHLWTLWELMVVGEPVLVVAPSPSQCSEAVTALVSLVAPLLYSVDFRPYFTIHDPDFARLNALAEGEVFPPMVLGVTNLFFLKSLKSIANVVSVGSPNPNSTRVLPVGGQSPGNGTNGTPGKLKLDKLAINKILSD
;
A
#
# COMPACT_ATOMS: atom_id res chain seq x y z
N MET A 1 28.16 2.62 19.47
CA MET A 1 27.71 1.29 19.95
C MET A 1 26.61 1.50 20.97
N ASN A 2 25.35 1.65 20.53
CA ASN A 2 24.20 1.71 21.44
C ASN A 2 23.44 0.39 21.31
N ARG A 3 23.52 -0.42 22.36
CA ARG A 3 22.76 -1.67 22.48
C ARG A 3 21.28 -1.33 22.71
N ILE A 4 20.42 -1.84 21.85
CA ILE A 4 18.97 -1.92 22.08
C ILE A 4 18.77 -2.84 23.30
N PRO A 5 17.87 -2.52 24.25
CA PRO A 5 17.63 -3.38 25.40
C PRO A 5 16.99 -4.70 24.94
N SER A 6 17.61 -5.81 25.33
CA SER A 6 17.09 -7.16 25.13
C SER A 6 15.87 -7.37 26.02
N VAL A 7 14.69 -7.49 25.41
CA VAL A 7 13.47 -7.91 26.09
C VAL A 7 13.54 -9.43 26.28
N SER A 8 13.78 -9.89 27.50
CA SER A 8 13.58 -11.30 27.88
C SER A 8 12.13 -11.48 28.33
N LEU A 9 11.34 -12.23 27.55
CA LEU A 9 10.01 -12.69 27.97
C LEU A 9 10.04 -14.20 28.18
N ARG A 10 9.66 -14.63 29.37
CA ARG A 10 9.54 -16.04 29.76
C ARG A 10 8.41 -16.71 28.96
N GLY A 11 8.81 -17.64 28.10
CA GLY A 11 8.14 -18.85 27.62
C GLY A 11 6.61 -18.98 27.56
N GLY A 12 6.10 -19.12 26.33
CA GLY A 12 5.19 -20.19 25.89
C GLY A 12 3.79 -20.30 26.48
N ALA A 13 3.66 -20.50 27.79
CA ALA A 13 2.39 -20.81 28.45
C ALA A 13 1.49 -19.57 28.66
N ASP A 14 2.10 -18.39 28.86
CA ASP A 14 1.35 -17.13 29.05
C ASP A 14 0.72 -16.63 27.74
N ALA A 15 1.28 -17.00 26.58
CA ALA A 15 0.75 -16.61 25.27
C ALA A 15 -0.56 -17.36 24.93
N ASP A 16 -0.64 -18.65 25.27
CA ASP A 16 -1.85 -19.47 25.06
C ASP A 16 -2.97 -19.07 26.05
N ALA A 17 -2.61 -18.71 27.29
CA ALA A 17 -3.57 -18.16 28.26
C ALA A 17 -4.06 -16.76 27.87
N ALA A 18 -3.18 -15.90 27.33
CA ALA A 18 -3.54 -14.57 26.84
C ALA A 18 -4.44 -14.64 25.59
N ALA A 19 -4.24 -15.63 24.71
CA ALA A 19 -5.07 -15.83 23.52
C ALA A 19 -6.53 -16.22 23.86
N ALA A 20 -6.75 -16.90 24.99
CA ALA A 20 -8.07 -17.38 25.41
C ALA A 20 -8.95 -16.33 26.11
N ALA A 21 -8.40 -15.17 26.47
CA ALA A 21 -9.11 -14.12 27.23
C ALA A 21 -9.42 -12.84 26.44
N ILE A 22 -9.11 -12.81 25.14
CA ILE A 22 -9.33 -11.64 24.29
C ILE A 22 -10.78 -11.60 23.83
N ASP A 23 -11.49 -10.52 24.13
CA ASP A 23 -12.81 -10.24 23.56
C ASP A 23 -12.67 -9.99 22.04
N PRO A 24 -13.18 -10.89 21.17
CA PRO A 24 -13.08 -10.72 19.72
C PRO A 24 -13.78 -9.45 19.24
N ALA A 25 -14.85 -9.02 19.93
CA ALA A 25 -15.57 -7.80 19.60
C ALA A 25 -14.74 -6.55 19.89
N ALA A 26 -13.89 -6.58 20.92
CA ALA A 26 -13.00 -5.46 21.24
C ALA A 26 -11.89 -5.32 20.18
N LEU A 27 -11.29 -6.43 19.75
CA LEU A 27 -10.32 -6.42 18.64
C LEU A 27 -10.95 -5.94 17.33
N ALA A 28 -12.16 -6.44 17.01
CA ALA A 28 -12.87 -6.12 15.77
C ALA A 28 -13.19 -4.63 15.59
N ARG A 29 -13.20 -3.83 16.67
CA ARG A 29 -13.33 -2.35 16.60
C ARG A 29 -12.13 -1.71 15.90
N TRP A 30 -10.98 -2.35 15.93
CA TRP A 30 -9.73 -1.86 15.37
C TRP A 30 -9.33 -2.65 14.12
N ALA A 31 -9.24 -3.97 14.25
CA ALA A 31 -8.74 -4.84 13.19
C ALA A 31 -9.57 -6.12 13.09
N ARG A 32 -9.78 -6.57 11.86
CA ARG A 32 -10.42 -7.85 11.56
C ARG A 32 -9.48 -9.02 11.87
N ALA A 33 -8.23 -8.92 11.44
CA ALA A 33 -7.25 -9.99 11.64
C ALA A 33 -5.80 -9.48 11.53
N PHE A 34 -4.89 -10.20 12.18
CA PHE A 34 -3.46 -10.13 11.97
C PHE A 34 -2.98 -11.44 11.34
N CYS A 35 -2.15 -11.36 10.31
CA CYS A 35 -1.71 -12.51 9.54
C CYS A 35 -0.19 -12.51 9.38
N VAL A 36 0.41 -13.70 9.41
CA VAL A 36 1.77 -13.94 8.92
C VAL A 36 1.64 -14.72 7.62
N ILE A 37 2.26 -14.23 6.56
CA ILE A 37 2.28 -14.85 5.24
C ILE A 37 3.72 -15.19 4.91
N ARG A 38 3.97 -16.45 4.55
CA ARG A 38 5.29 -16.94 4.14
C ARG A 38 5.29 -17.26 2.65
N PHE A 39 6.46 -17.11 2.04
CA PHE A 39 6.67 -17.62 0.70
C PHE A 39 7.11 -19.09 0.78
N ASP A 40 6.28 -19.98 0.25
CA ASP A 40 6.58 -21.40 0.09
C ASP A 40 7.07 -21.67 -1.34
N LEU A 41 8.13 -22.48 -1.47
CA LEU A 41 8.80 -22.68 -2.75
C LEU A 41 7.96 -23.45 -3.78
N GLU A 42 7.06 -24.31 -3.31
CA GLU A 42 6.22 -25.18 -4.15
C GLU A 42 4.85 -24.56 -4.37
N ARG A 43 4.29 -23.97 -3.31
CA ARG A 43 2.90 -23.50 -3.29
C ARG A 43 2.76 -21.99 -3.49
N GLY A 44 3.86 -21.24 -3.46
CA GLY A 44 3.86 -19.77 -3.51
C GLY A 44 3.50 -19.14 -2.17
N GLN A 45 2.83 -18.00 -2.19
CA GLN A 45 2.47 -17.25 -1.00
C GLN A 45 1.37 -17.97 -0.21
N LEU A 46 1.59 -18.24 1.08
CA LEU A 46 0.66 -18.94 1.96
C LEU A 46 0.52 -18.24 3.30
N VAL A 47 -0.70 -18.20 3.83
CA VAL A 47 -0.96 -17.79 5.22
C VAL A 47 -0.37 -18.85 6.14
N GLU A 48 0.64 -18.47 6.92
CA GLU A 48 1.29 -19.33 7.92
C GLU A 48 0.50 -19.31 9.24
N ALA A 49 0.04 -18.12 9.63
CA ALA A 49 -0.74 -17.94 10.84
C ALA A 49 -1.70 -16.76 10.69
N CYS A 50 -2.84 -16.85 11.38
CA CYS A 50 -3.85 -15.81 11.44
C CYS A 50 -4.39 -15.71 12.86
N TYR A 51 -4.64 -14.49 13.32
CA TYR A 51 -5.31 -14.20 14.58
C TYR A 51 -6.39 -13.13 14.36
N PRO A 52 -7.65 -13.38 14.72
CA PRO A 52 -8.22 -14.65 15.19
C PRO A 52 -8.09 -15.79 14.14
N PRO A 53 -8.05 -17.07 14.54
CA PRO A 53 -7.78 -18.19 13.61
C PRO A 53 -8.79 -18.34 12.46
N ASP A 54 -10.03 -17.96 12.69
CA ASP A 54 -11.18 -18.10 11.78
C ASP A 54 -11.50 -16.83 10.97
N ALA A 55 -10.73 -15.75 11.18
CA ALA A 55 -11.04 -14.43 10.63
C ALA A 55 -10.99 -14.34 9.09
N LEU A 56 -10.27 -15.27 8.44
CA LEU A 56 -10.17 -15.38 6.97
C LEU A 56 -11.09 -16.45 6.38
N SER A 57 -11.57 -17.39 7.20
CA SER A 57 -12.33 -18.57 6.72
C SER A 57 -13.73 -18.24 6.24
N SER A 58 -14.28 -17.09 6.65
CA SER A 58 -15.65 -16.68 6.33
C SER A 58 -15.88 -16.33 4.86
N ALA A 59 -14.82 -16.05 4.08
CA ALA A 59 -14.92 -15.59 2.70
C ALA A 59 -14.03 -16.45 1.78
N ALA A 60 -14.67 -17.14 0.84
CA ALA A 60 -13.98 -18.05 -0.08
C ALA A 60 -12.89 -17.31 -0.87
N GLY A 61 -11.63 -17.76 -0.73
CA GLY A 61 -10.47 -17.24 -1.45
C GLY A 61 -9.89 -15.94 -0.90
N LEU A 62 -10.40 -15.40 0.21
CA LEU A 62 -9.87 -14.19 0.84
C LEU A 62 -8.44 -14.42 1.35
N ASP A 63 -8.17 -15.57 1.95
CA ASP A 63 -6.85 -16.02 2.40
C ASP A 63 -5.81 -15.97 1.27
N ARG A 64 -6.17 -16.49 0.10
CA ARG A 64 -5.32 -16.52 -1.10
C ARG A 64 -5.11 -15.11 -1.65
N LEU A 65 -6.17 -14.29 -1.69
CA LEU A 65 -6.08 -12.91 -2.16
C LEU A 65 -5.15 -12.09 -1.26
N ILE A 66 -5.30 -12.17 0.07
CA ILE A 66 -4.41 -11.50 1.02
C ILE A 66 -2.99 -11.99 0.83
N ALA A 67 -2.77 -13.31 0.72
CA ALA A 67 -1.44 -13.87 0.57
C ALA A 67 -0.72 -13.33 -0.67
N PHE A 68 -1.41 -13.24 -1.82
CA PHE A 68 -0.83 -12.67 -3.04
C PHE A 68 -0.60 -11.16 -2.95
N SER A 69 -1.54 -10.40 -2.39
CA SER A 69 -1.40 -8.94 -2.24
C SER A 69 -0.36 -8.53 -1.19
N SER A 70 0.15 -9.48 -0.40
CA SER A 70 1.13 -9.22 0.66
C SER A 70 2.59 -9.20 0.20
N PHE A 71 2.86 -9.42 -1.08
CA PHE A 71 4.21 -9.48 -1.64
C PHE A 71 4.33 -8.51 -2.83
N PRO A 72 5.50 -7.87 -3.02
CA PRO A 72 5.76 -7.11 -4.23
C PRO A 72 5.74 -8.00 -5.49
N ASP A 73 4.94 -7.64 -6.50
CA ASP A 73 4.85 -8.29 -7.82
C ASP A 73 6.18 -8.28 -8.59
N SER A 74 7.09 -7.38 -8.23
CA SER A 74 8.40 -7.26 -8.86
C SER A 74 9.45 -7.13 -7.78
N MET A 75 10.36 -8.09 -7.73
CA MET A 75 11.62 -7.91 -7.00
C MET A 75 12.41 -6.87 -7.78
N SER A 76 12.37 -5.61 -7.36
CA SER A 76 13.28 -4.62 -7.91
C SER A 76 14.70 -5.17 -7.77
N HIS A 77 15.41 -5.35 -8.89
CA HIS A 77 16.79 -5.85 -9.00
C HIS A 77 17.83 -4.90 -8.36
N HIS A 78 17.42 -4.19 -7.31
CA HIS A 78 18.09 -3.04 -6.73
C HIS A 78 18.60 -3.31 -5.31
N LEU A 79 18.54 -4.55 -4.81
CA LEU A 79 19.26 -4.88 -3.58
C LEU A 79 20.77 -4.83 -3.87
N PRO A 80 21.55 -4.04 -3.10
CA PRO A 80 23.00 -4.18 -3.08
C PRO A 80 23.33 -5.64 -2.77
N ARG A 81 24.21 -6.25 -3.58
CA ARG A 81 24.71 -7.62 -3.40
C ARG A 81 25.62 -7.73 -2.16
N HIS A 82 25.10 -7.41 -0.99
CA HIS A 82 25.78 -7.63 0.27
C HIS A 82 25.27 -8.93 0.88
N ARG A 83 26.18 -9.79 1.32
CA ARG A 83 25.96 -11.19 1.76
C ARG A 83 24.99 -11.41 2.94
N SER A 84 24.29 -10.37 3.40
CA SER A 84 23.37 -10.40 4.55
C SER A 84 22.46 -9.16 4.57
N SER A 85 21.91 -8.76 3.42
CA SER A 85 21.00 -7.62 3.36
C SER A 85 19.60 -7.99 3.87
N VAL A 86 19.03 -7.10 4.70
CA VAL A 86 17.64 -7.14 5.13
C VAL A 86 16.94 -5.92 4.56
N HIS A 87 15.85 -6.13 3.84
CA HIS A 87 15.05 -5.06 3.27
C HIS A 87 13.62 -5.18 3.78
N ASP A 88 13.19 -4.14 4.49
CA ASP A 88 11.83 -4.01 5.00
C ASP A 88 11.05 -3.02 4.14
N SER A 89 9.83 -3.38 3.78
CA SER A 89 8.90 -2.54 3.02
C SER A 89 7.56 -2.50 3.73
N LEU A 90 7.02 -1.28 3.88
CA LEU A 90 5.67 -1.05 4.41
C LEU A 90 4.79 -0.48 3.31
N PHE A 91 3.65 -1.11 3.07
CA PHE A 91 2.70 -0.68 2.06
C PHE A 91 1.29 -1.08 2.45
N SER A 92 0.31 -0.58 1.72
CA SER A 92 -1.09 -0.98 1.90
C SER A 92 -1.72 -1.42 0.59
N PHE A 93 -2.73 -2.27 0.69
CA PHE A 93 -3.61 -2.67 -0.38
C PHE A 93 -5.05 -2.59 0.09
N ARG A 94 -5.99 -2.70 -0.84
CA ARG A 94 -7.43 -2.68 -0.56
C ARG A 94 -8.11 -3.75 -1.41
N VAL A 95 -8.89 -4.62 -0.77
CA VAL A 95 -9.60 -5.72 -1.44
C VAL A 95 -11.09 -5.66 -1.18
N PRO A 96 -11.95 -6.07 -2.12
CA PRO A 96 -13.39 -6.16 -1.88
C PRO A 96 -13.68 -7.14 -0.75
N ASP A 97 -14.49 -6.73 0.20
CA ASP A 97 -15.02 -7.61 1.25
C ASP A 97 -16.36 -8.17 0.77
N THR A 98 -16.41 -9.49 0.53
CA THR A 98 -17.58 -10.21 0.03
C THR A 98 -18.50 -10.71 1.13
N SER A 99 -18.25 -10.33 2.39
CA SER A 99 -19.13 -10.67 3.51
C SER A 99 -20.45 -9.87 3.45
N SER A 100 -21.46 -10.51 2.85
CA SER A 100 -22.92 -10.33 3.03
C SER A 100 -23.60 -8.95 2.85
N SER A 101 -22.89 -7.86 2.55
CA SER A 101 -23.50 -6.53 2.31
C SER A 101 -23.94 -6.32 0.85
N PRO A 102 -25.11 -5.69 0.59
CA PRO A 102 -25.51 -5.25 -0.75
C PRO A 102 -24.64 -4.10 -1.29
N ARG A 103 -23.96 -3.36 -0.41
CA ARG A 103 -22.97 -2.34 -0.77
C ARG A 103 -21.58 -2.95 -0.77
N ARG A 104 -20.81 -2.66 -1.82
CA ARG A 104 -19.42 -3.12 -1.95
C ARG A 104 -18.56 -2.51 -0.84
N THR A 105 -18.31 -3.31 0.19
CA THR A 105 -17.39 -2.98 1.28
C THR A 105 -15.98 -3.37 0.90
N PHE A 106 -14.99 -2.77 1.56
CA PHE A 106 -13.59 -3.05 1.30
C PHE A 106 -12.85 -3.31 2.61
N LEU A 107 -11.88 -4.20 2.52
CA LEU A 107 -10.93 -4.49 3.58
C LEU A 107 -9.57 -3.88 3.21
N TYR A 108 -9.02 -3.11 4.13
CA TYR A 108 -7.68 -2.54 4.01
C TYR A 108 -6.67 -3.52 4.58
N GLY A 109 -5.63 -3.83 3.81
CA GLY A 109 -4.50 -4.62 4.26
C GLY A 109 -3.27 -3.74 4.39
N PHE A 110 -2.71 -3.66 5.59
CA PHE A 110 -1.43 -2.99 5.86
C PHE A 110 -0.36 -4.04 6.00
N VAL A 111 0.74 -3.88 5.27
CA VAL A 111 1.75 -4.93 5.09
C VAL A 111 3.09 -4.45 5.60
N PHE A 112 3.76 -5.28 6.39
CA PHE A 112 5.19 -5.26 6.62
C PHE A 112 5.80 -6.46 5.91
N ASN A 113 6.50 -6.24 4.80
CA ASN A 113 7.22 -7.31 4.10
C ASN A 113 8.72 -7.17 4.37
N ARG A 114 9.33 -8.26 4.81
CA ARG A 114 10.77 -8.35 5.01
C ARG A 114 11.36 -9.39 4.06
N GLN A 115 12.40 -8.96 3.35
CA GLN A 115 13.23 -9.80 2.50
C GLN A 115 14.62 -9.88 3.14
N ARG A 116 15.06 -11.09 3.45
CA ARG A 116 16.40 -11.36 4.01
C ARG A 116 17.17 -12.19 3.01
N GLN A 117 18.36 -11.75 2.65
CA GLN A 117 19.27 -12.57 1.86
C GLN A 117 20.03 -13.53 2.78
N ASP A 118 19.94 -14.83 2.51
CA ASP A 118 20.61 -15.89 3.25
C ASP A 118 21.03 -17.01 2.29
N GLU A 119 22.32 -17.07 1.96
CA GLU A 119 22.92 -18.08 1.06
C GLU A 119 22.82 -19.52 1.60
N ARG A 120 22.54 -19.71 2.89
CA ARG A 120 22.33 -21.04 3.47
C ARG A 120 20.97 -21.63 3.10
N LEU A 121 20.04 -20.77 2.70
CA LEU A 121 18.72 -21.21 2.24
C LEU A 121 18.80 -21.63 0.77
N PRO A 122 17.99 -22.62 0.32
CA PRO A 122 18.05 -23.17 -1.03
C PRO A 122 17.91 -22.15 -2.17
N ARG A 123 17.36 -20.95 -1.89
CA ARG A 123 17.20 -19.86 -2.87
C ARG A 123 17.97 -18.59 -2.53
N GLY A 124 18.87 -18.64 -1.55
CA GLY A 124 19.68 -17.48 -1.18
C GLY A 124 18.92 -16.37 -0.44
N GLY A 125 17.69 -16.63 0.04
CA GLY A 125 16.92 -15.67 0.82
C GLY A 125 15.60 -16.21 1.37
N GLU A 126 15.06 -15.47 2.34
CA GLU A 126 13.77 -15.66 3.01
C GLU A 126 12.90 -14.42 2.76
N GLN A 127 11.61 -14.63 2.50
CA GLN A 127 10.64 -13.53 2.42
C GLN A 127 9.38 -13.90 3.20
N LYS A 128 8.99 -13.00 4.11
CA LYS A 128 7.80 -13.13 4.94
C LYS A 128 7.14 -11.77 5.11
N SER A 129 5.81 -11.79 5.15
CA SER A 129 4.98 -10.61 5.36
C SER A 129 4.16 -10.75 6.63
N VAL A 130 3.97 -9.64 7.33
CA VAL A 130 3.04 -9.50 8.44
C VAL A 130 1.99 -8.49 8.03
N VAL A 131 0.71 -8.84 8.18
CA VAL A 131 -0.40 -8.06 7.65
C VAL A 131 -1.44 -7.79 8.72
N ILE A 132 -1.91 -6.55 8.77
CA ILE A 132 -3.06 -6.15 9.56
C ILE A 132 -4.21 -5.84 8.62
N LEU A 133 -5.35 -6.48 8.84
CA LEU A 133 -6.58 -6.26 8.10
C LEU A 133 -7.55 -5.44 8.92
N SER A 134 -8.12 -4.39 8.34
CA SER A 134 -9.14 -3.56 8.99
C SER A 134 -10.16 -3.02 7.99
N HIS A 135 -11.39 -2.83 8.43
CA HIS A 135 -12.41 -2.09 7.68
C HIS A 135 -12.16 -0.58 7.71
N ALA A 136 -11.39 -0.10 8.68
CA ALA A 136 -11.03 1.31 8.82
C ALA A 136 -9.61 1.57 8.31
N PRO A 137 -9.39 2.63 7.52
CA PRO A 137 -8.08 2.93 6.94
C PRO A 137 -7.18 3.71 7.92
N TYR A 138 -6.91 3.15 9.10
CA TYR A 138 -6.05 3.78 10.11
C TYR A 138 -4.56 3.64 9.77
N SER A 139 -4.14 4.20 8.64
CA SER A 139 -2.76 4.11 8.11
C SER A 139 -1.71 4.54 9.15
N SER A 140 -1.91 5.68 9.81
CA SER A 140 -1.01 6.22 10.84
C SER A 140 -0.80 5.24 12.00
N LEU A 141 -1.87 4.58 12.44
CA LEU A 141 -1.83 3.57 13.49
C LEU A 141 -1.16 2.28 13.02
N PHE A 142 -1.65 1.68 11.93
CA PHE A 142 -1.22 0.35 11.53
C PHE A 142 0.20 0.33 10.98
N ARG A 143 0.71 1.42 10.39
CA ARG A 143 2.13 1.53 10.04
C ARG A 143 3.02 1.46 11.28
N LEU A 144 2.70 2.22 12.33
CA LEU A 144 3.45 2.20 13.58
C LEU A 144 3.35 0.84 14.27
N LEU A 145 2.15 0.26 14.32
CA LEU A 145 1.92 -1.05 14.91
C LEU A 145 2.70 -2.15 14.17
N LEU A 146 2.75 -2.10 12.83
CA LEU A 146 3.51 -3.04 12.01
C LEU A 146 5.03 -2.90 12.18
N GLN A 147 5.55 -1.72 12.47
CA GLN A 147 6.97 -1.54 12.81
C GLN A 147 7.34 -2.23 14.13
N ILE A 148 6.36 -2.50 14.99
CA ILE A 148 6.54 -3.27 16.24
C ILE A 148 6.25 -4.75 15.98
N LEU A 149 5.05 -5.06 15.46
CA LEU A 149 4.57 -6.41 15.24
C LEU A 149 5.42 -7.18 14.22
N GLY A 150 5.85 -6.50 13.14
CA GLY A 150 6.68 -7.08 12.09
C GLY A 150 7.93 -7.75 12.66
N PRO A 151 8.88 -7.01 13.25
CA PRO A 151 10.06 -7.57 13.90
C PRO A 151 9.75 -8.63 14.96
N LEU A 152 8.73 -8.41 15.81
CA LEU A 152 8.33 -9.38 16.84
C LEU A 152 7.93 -10.74 16.25
N CYS A 153 7.21 -10.77 15.12
CA CYS A 153 6.86 -12.01 14.44
C CYS A 153 8.08 -12.75 13.86
N PHE A 154 9.18 -12.04 13.55
CA PHE A 154 10.44 -12.68 13.13
C PHE A 154 11.23 -13.22 14.33
N ASP A 155 11.15 -12.57 15.49
CA ASP A 155 11.93 -12.93 16.68
C ASP A 155 11.25 -14.03 17.52
N VAL A 156 9.94 -13.93 17.74
CA VAL A 156 9.15 -14.79 18.64
C VAL A 156 8.20 -15.73 17.87
N GLY A 157 8.00 -15.47 16.57
CA GLY A 157 7.13 -16.27 15.72
C GLY A 157 5.64 -15.87 15.79
N PRO A 158 4.72 -16.75 15.33
CA PRO A 158 3.30 -16.45 15.23
C PRO A 158 2.57 -16.07 16.53
N SER A 159 3.09 -16.49 17.68
CA SER A 159 2.52 -16.13 19.00
C SER A 159 2.53 -14.62 19.27
N ALA A 160 3.40 -13.87 18.58
CA ALA A 160 3.41 -12.41 18.62
C ALA A 160 2.07 -11.80 18.14
N LEU A 161 1.33 -12.48 17.25
CA LEU A 161 0.02 -12.00 16.78
C LEU A 161 -0.97 -11.91 17.93
N ALA A 162 -1.13 -12.99 18.71
CA ALA A 162 -2.04 -13.03 19.85
C ALA A 162 -1.61 -12.06 20.95
N MET A 163 -0.30 -11.94 21.19
CA MET A 163 0.25 -10.99 22.16
C MET A 163 -0.07 -9.54 21.79
N VAL A 164 0.13 -9.13 20.54
CA VAL A 164 -0.20 -7.76 20.13
C VAL A 164 -1.72 -7.55 20.07
N ALA A 165 -2.48 -8.58 19.67
CA ALA A 165 -3.93 -8.52 19.66
C ALA A 165 -4.53 -8.31 21.06
N SER A 166 -3.95 -8.86 22.12
CA SER A 166 -4.41 -8.58 23.48
C SER A 166 -4.27 -7.11 23.87
N HIS A 167 -3.17 -6.47 23.48
CA HIS A 167 -2.96 -5.05 23.73
C HIS A 167 -3.96 -4.20 22.92
N VAL A 168 -4.18 -4.54 21.65
CA VAL A 168 -5.13 -3.83 20.78
C VAL A 168 -6.56 -3.97 21.29
N ALA A 169 -6.95 -5.15 21.75
CA ALA A 169 -8.27 -5.38 22.33
C ALA A 169 -8.49 -4.64 23.66
N ALA A 170 -7.42 -4.34 24.40
CA ALA A 170 -7.49 -3.56 25.63
C ALA A 170 -7.60 -2.04 25.41
N TRP A 171 -7.46 -1.56 24.17
CA TRP A 171 -7.58 -0.15 23.86
C TRP A 171 -9.00 0.38 24.09
N PRO A 172 -9.13 1.68 24.42
CA PRO A 172 -10.44 2.32 24.43
C PRO A 172 -11.09 2.22 23.03
N PRO A 173 -12.43 2.36 22.92
CA PRO A 173 -13.08 2.45 21.63
C PRO A 173 -12.45 3.55 20.75
N PRO A 174 -12.30 3.32 19.42
CA PRO A 174 -11.74 4.33 18.52
C PRO A 174 -12.58 5.61 18.58
N ALA A 175 -11.90 6.76 18.66
CA ALA A 175 -12.51 8.08 18.64
C ALA A 175 -12.07 8.83 17.35
N PRO A 176 -12.82 8.69 16.24
CA PRO A 176 -12.54 9.35 14.96
C PRO A 176 -12.34 10.87 15.11
N GLY A 177 -11.39 11.43 14.37
CA GLY A 177 -11.08 12.87 14.36
C GLY A 177 -10.46 13.40 15.66
N ARG A 178 -10.11 12.54 16.62
CA ARG A 178 -9.46 12.93 17.88
C ARG A 178 -8.08 12.30 18.01
N PRO A 179 -7.11 13.01 18.60
CA PRO A 179 -5.85 12.40 18.98
C PRO A 179 -6.09 11.36 20.09
N MET A 180 -5.42 10.23 19.99
CA MET A 180 -5.46 9.13 20.95
C MET A 180 -4.05 8.69 21.31
N GLU A 181 -3.86 8.28 22.57
CA GLU A 181 -2.65 7.63 23.04
C GLU A 181 -3.00 6.18 23.41
N LEU A 182 -2.44 5.24 22.66
CA LEU A 182 -2.80 3.82 22.70
C LEU A 182 -1.65 3.00 23.32
N PRO A 183 -1.84 2.39 24.49
CA PRO A 183 -0.76 1.70 25.20
C PRO A 183 -0.32 0.41 24.48
N ILE A 184 0.98 0.17 24.39
CA ILE A 184 1.55 -1.08 23.84
C ILE A 184 2.80 -1.48 24.62
N GLY A 185 2.70 -2.55 25.41
CA GLY A 185 3.75 -2.94 26.35
C GLY A 185 4.12 -1.79 27.30
N SER A 186 5.38 -1.36 27.27
CA SER A 186 5.89 -0.23 28.07
C SER A 186 5.86 1.12 27.34
N ALA A 187 5.37 1.16 26.11
CA ALA A 187 5.28 2.36 25.27
C ALA A 187 3.82 2.74 25.01
N ALA A 188 3.61 3.87 24.34
CA ALA A 188 2.30 4.27 23.83
C ALA A 188 2.41 4.84 22.42
N LEU A 189 1.46 4.46 21.56
CA LEU A 189 1.32 4.97 20.20
C LEU A 189 0.45 6.23 20.23
N ARG A 190 1.01 7.36 19.79
CA ARG A 190 0.25 8.60 19.61
C ARG A 190 -0.25 8.67 18.18
N VAL A 191 -1.56 8.61 18.01
CA VAL A 191 -2.19 8.57 16.70
C VAL A 191 -3.31 9.59 16.61
N HIS A 192 -3.61 10.02 15.40
CA HIS A 192 -4.83 10.74 15.09
C HIS A 192 -5.66 9.90 14.14
N LEU A 193 -6.89 9.59 14.53
CA LEU A 193 -7.77 8.79 13.68
C LEU A 193 -8.45 9.70 12.66
N PRO A 194 -8.61 9.27 11.39
CA PRO A 194 -9.37 10.03 10.42
C PRO A 194 -10.81 10.27 10.91
N PRO A 195 -11.47 11.35 10.49
CA PRO A 195 -12.87 11.61 10.81
C PRO A 195 -13.76 10.48 10.30
N ALA A 196 -14.89 10.26 10.98
CA ALA A 196 -15.85 9.26 10.52
C ALA A 196 -16.49 9.72 9.19
N PRO A 197 -16.80 8.80 8.26
CA PRO A 197 -17.41 9.17 6.99
C PRO A 197 -18.76 9.90 7.15
N ASP A 198 -19.48 9.61 8.25
CA ASP A 198 -20.78 10.21 8.57
C ASP A 198 -20.68 11.48 9.44
N ASP A 199 -19.48 11.84 9.90
CA ASP A 199 -19.21 13.04 10.68
C ASP A 199 -17.95 13.73 10.13
N PRO A 200 -18.06 14.49 9.01
CA PRO A 200 -16.94 15.12 8.33
C PRO A 200 -16.24 16.22 9.15
N GLY A 201 -16.62 16.41 10.42
CA GLY A 201 -16.12 17.47 11.27
C GLY A 201 -16.67 18.85 10.88
N PRO A 202 -16.30 19.90 11.61
CA PRO A 202 -16.79 21.25 11.34
C PRO A 202 -16.36 21.74 9.94
N PRO A 203 -17.20 22.55 9.27
CA PRO A 203 -16.94 23.02 7.92
C PRO A 203 -15.66 23.87 7.85
N PRO A 204 -14.92 23.84 6.73
CA PRO A 204 -13.59 24.45 6.61
C PRO A 204 -13.53 25.94 6.95
N ALA A 205 -14.62 26.65 6.70
CA ALA A 205 -14.75 28.09 6.95
C ALA A 205 -14.86 28.47 8.45
N LEU A 206 -15.17 27.51 9.32
CA LEU A 206 -15.27 27.72 10.77
C LEU A 206 -14.01 27.28 11.52
N LEU A 207 -12.96 26.90 10.79
CA LEU A 207 -11.76 26.33 11.38
C LEU A 207 -10.78 27.42 11.80
N PRO A 208 -10.09 27.25 12.95
CA PRO A 208 -8.94 28.07 13.27
C PRO A 208 -7.87 27.89 12.17
N ALA A 209 -7.15 28.96 11.84
CA ALA A 209 -6.07 28.98 10.85
C ALA A 209 -4.86 28.07 11.19
N ASN A 210 -4.99 27.19 12.18
CA ASN A 210 -3.97 26.24 12.61
C ASN A 210 -4.13 24.90 11.86
N PRO A 211 -3.09 24.44 11.14
CA PRO A 211 -3.12 23.28 10.25
C PRO A 211 -3.09 21.92 10.97
N SER A 212 -3.24 21.90 12.31
CA SER A 212 -3.10 20.69 13.12
C SER A 212 -4.37 19.84 13.22
N VAL A 213 -5.48 20.28 12.60
CA VAL A 213 -6.68 19.45 12.52
C VAL A 213 -6.61 18.59 11.27
N PRO A 214 -6.55 17.26 11.40
CA PRO A 214 -6.32 16.40 10.26
C PRO A 214 -7.64 16.09 9.54
N TYR A 215 -7.74 16.57 8.29
CA TYR A 215 -8.93 16.39 7.46
C TYR A 215 -8.74 15.28 6.43
N GLY A 216 -9.81 14.55 6.18
CA GLY A 216 -9.85 13.49 5.19
C GLY A 216 -9.29 12.15 5.68
N LEU A 217 -9.47 11.15 4.82
CA LEU A 217 -9.21 9.74 5.13
C LEU A 217 -7.74 9.45 5.43
N PHE A 218 -6.85 10.19 4.78
CA PHE A 218 -5.40 10.00 4.81
C PHE A 218 -4.68 11.32 5.07
N HIS A 219 -5.10 12.00 6.13
CA HIS A 219 -4.57 13.29 6.55
C HIS A 219 -3.07 13.27 6.89
N ASP A 220 -2.53 12.09 7.16
CA ASP A 220 -1.12 11.84 7.49
C ASP A 220 -0.24 11.59 6.25
N ALA A 221 -0.83 11.66 5.05
CA ALA A 221 -0.09 11.47 3.81
C ALA A 221 0.91 12.61 3.54
N ASP A 222 2.16 12.25 3.27
CA ASP A 222 3.21 13.20 2.88
C ASP A 222 3.13 13.49 1.37
N LEU A 223 2.34 14.52 1.02
CA LEU A 223 2.16 14.99 -0.36
C LEU A 223 3.50 15.36 -1.03
N PHE A 224 4.39 15.99 -0.27
CA PHE A 224 5.67 16.44 -0.81
C PHE A 224 6.57 15.26 -1.13
N ALA A 225 6.71 14.30 -0.21
CA ALA A 225 7.53 13.12 -0.45
C ALA A 225 7.03 12.29 -1.65
N ALA A 226 5.71 12.12 -1.77
CA ALA A 226 5.05 11.38 -2.85
C ALA A 226 5.22 12.07 -4.22
N PHE A 227 5.02 13.40 -4.28
CA PHE A 227 4.96 14.16 -5.54
C PHE A 227 6.07 15.17 -5.73
N ARG A 228 7.21 15.05 -5.05
CA ARG A 228 8.36 15.97 -5.20
C ARG A 228 8.78 16.22 -6.65
N GLY A 229 8.62 15.24 -7.55
CA GLY A 229 8.91 15.36 -8.98
C GLY A 229 7.76 15.91 -9.84
N LEU A 230 6.58 16.10 -9.25
CA LEU A 230 5.32 16.46 -9.91
C LEU A 230 4.61 17.61 -9.20
N LEU A 231 5.32 18.42 -8.39
CA LEU A 231 4.71 19.48 -7.58
C LEU A 231 3.90 20.49 -8.42
N LEU A 232 4.39 20.81 -9.63
CA LEU A 232 3.71 21.70 -10.58
C LEU A 232 2.43 21.10 -11.18
N HIS A 233 2.25 19.79 -11.08
CA HIS A 233 1.07 19.07 -11.57
C HIS A 233 0.06 18.76 -10.46
N LEU A 234 0.32 19.11 -9.20
CA LEU A 234 -0.60 18.84 -8.09
C LEU A 234 -1.99 19.43 -8.33
N TRP A 235 -2.08 20.59 -8.97
CA TRP A 235 -3.36 21.19 -9.36
C TRP A 235 -4.13 20.31 -10.34
N THR A 236 -3.49 19.88 -11.43
CA THR A 236 -4.09 18.96 -12.41
C THR A 236 -4.47 17.62 -11.79
N LEU A 237 -3.62 17.08 -10.90
CA LEU A 237 -3.93 15.85 -10.18
C LEU A 237 -5.16 16.03 -9.30
N TRP A 238 -5.27 17.15 -8.58
CA TRP A 238 -6.47 17.48 -7.82
C TRP A 238 -7.72 17.57 -8.70
N GLU A 239 -7.65 18.21 -9.88
CA GLU A 239 -8.76 18.29 -10.83
C GLU A 239 -9.23 16.90 -11.27
N LEU A 240 -8.30 16.02 -11.66
CA LEU A 240 -8.60 14.64 -12.04
C LEU A 240 -9.29 13.87 -10.90
N MET A 241 -8.81 14.06 -9.66
CA MET A 241 -9.36 13.42 -8.48
C MET A 241 -10.78 13.92 -8.16
N VAL A 242 -11.06 15.22 -8.28
CA VAL A 242 -12.39 15.78 -8.01
C VAL A 242 -13.42 15.36 -9.07
N VAL A 243 -13.02 15.26 -10.34
CA VAL A 243 -13.89 14.82 -11.44
C VAL A 243 -14.08 13.29 -11.43
N GLY A 244 -13.20 12.55 -10.76
CA GLY A 244 -13.23 11.10 -10.72
C GLY A 244 -12.72 10.46 -12.01
N GLU A 245 -11.82 11.14 -12.70
CA GLU A 245 -11.14 10.59 -13.87
C GLU A 245 -10.28 9.38 -13.47
N PRO A 246 -10.23 8.30 -14.27
CA PRO A 246 -9.37 7.17 -13.99
C PRO A 246 -7.89 7.57 -13.97
N VAL A 247 -7.17 7.19 -12.91
CA VAL A 247 -5.73 7.49 -12.76
C VAL A 247 -4.95 6.21 -12.48
N LEU A 248 -3.89 5.97 -13.26
CA LEU A 248 -2.94 4.90 -13.04
C LEU A 248 -1.62 5.47 -12.50
N VAL A 249 -1.31 5.18 -11.24
CA VAL A 249 -0.05 5.52 -10.61
C VAL A 249 0.95 4.39 -10.82
N VAL A 250 2.11 4.70 -11.41
CA VAL A 250 3.22 3.78 -11.61
C VAL A 250 4.37 4.18 -10.68
N ALA A 251 4.81 3.25 -9.83
CA ALA A 251 5.88 3.50 -8.87
C ALA A 251 6.91 2.35 -8.86
N PRO A 252 8.16 2.58 -8.44
CA PRO A 252 9.19 1.54 -8.46
C PRO A 252 9.10 0.55 -7.29
N SER A 253 8.26 0.82 -6.27
CA SER A 253 8.05 -0.07 -5.12
C SER A 253 6.61 0.03 -4.59
N PRO A 254 6.08 -1.04 -3.93
CA PRO A 254 4.73 -0.99 -3.36
C PRO A 254 4.55 0.07 -2.29
N SER A 255 5.60 0.39 -1.52
CA SER A 255 5.57 1.45 -0.52
C SER A 255 5.28 2.81 -1.17
N GLN A 256 6.10 3.19 -2.15
CA GLN A 256 5.91 4.46 -2.88
C GLN A 256 4.60 4.48 -3.67
N CYS A 257 4.19 3.32 -4.18
CA CYS A 257 2.93 3.15 -4.91
C CYS A 257 1.72 3.47 -4.02
N SER A 258 1.62 2.74 -2.89
CA SER A 258 0.51 2.89 -1.95
C SER A 258 0.49 4.26 -1.28
N GLU A 259 1.66 4.84 -0.99
CA GLU A 259 1.80 6.22 -0.51
C GLU A 259 1.30 7.24 -1.52
N ALA A 260 1.66 7.12 -2.80
CA ALA A 260 1.23 8.06 -3.82
C ALA A 260 -0.29 8.02 -4.05
N VAL A 261 -0.90 6.83 -4.10
CA VAL A 261 -2.37 6.72 -4.21
C VAL A 261 -3.06 7.31 -2.97
N THR A 262 -2.54 7.02 -1.78
CA THR A 262 -3.04 7.58 -0.51
C THR A 262 -2.94 9.11 -0.50
N ALA A 263 -1.83 9.66 -1.00
CA ALA A 263 -1.59 11.08 -1.16
C ALA A 263 -2.51 11.72 -2.22
N LEU A 264 -2.82 11.04 -3.32
CA LEU A 264 -3.84 11.53 -4.26
C LEU A 264 -5.20 11.67 -3.58
N VAL A 265 -5.61 10.65 -2.82
CA VAL A 265 -6.90 10.68 -2.10
C VAL A 265 -6.92 11.80 -1.06
N SER A 266 -5.80 12.08 -0.39
CA SER A 266 -5.71 13.18 0.58
C SER A 266 -5.78 14.57 -0.05
N LEU A 267 -5.43 14.75 -1.32
CA LEU A 267 -5.56 16.04 -2.02
C LEU A 267 -7.01 16.54 -2.07
N VAL A 268 -7.98 15.62 -2.03
CA VAL A 268 -9.41 15.95 -2.13
C VAL A 268 -9.97 16.48 -0.80
N ALA A 269 -9.24 16.31 0.31
CA ALA A 269 -9.65 16.83 1.60
C ALA A 269 -9.94 18.35 1.51
N PRO A 270 -11.02 18.84 2.13
CA PRO A 270 -11.91 18.16 3.07
C PRO A 270 -13.13 17.46 2.44
N LEU A 271 -13.19 17.35 1.12
CA LEU A 271 -14.29 16.65 0.44
C LEU A 271 -14.18 15.13 0.66
N LEU A 272 -15.32 14.46 0.77
CA LEU A 272 -15.37 13.00 0.84
C LEU A 272 -15.06 12.41 -0.53
N TYR A 273 -14.01 11.59 -0.60
CA TYR A 273 -13.62 10.90 -1.83
C TYR A 273 -14.40 9.59 -1.98
N SER A 274 -15.27 9.48 -2.98
CA SER A 274 -16.16 8.34 -3.20
C SER A 274 -15.72 7.38 -4.30
N VAL A 275 -14.72 7.77 -5.09
CA VAL A 275 -14.21 6.99 -6.22
C VAL A 275 -13.38 5.80 -5.71
N ASP A 276 -13.44 4.65 -6.38
CA ASP A 276 -12.67 3.47 -5.95
C ASP A 276 -11.16 3.75 -6.06
N PHE A 277 -10.39 3.19 -5.15
CA PHE A 277 -8.94 3.30 -5.19
C PHE A 277 -8.30 2.03 -4.66
N ARG A 278 -7.20 1.64 -5.29
CA ARG A 278 -6.39 0.47 -4.93
C ARG A 278 -4.96 0.97 -4.72
N PRO A 279 -4.53 1.18 -3.45
CA PRO A 279 -3.19 1.70 -3.16
C PRO A 279 -2.08 0.83 -3.74
N TYR A 280 -2.30 -0.48 -3.76
CA TYR A 280 -1.46 -1.43 -4.47
C TYR A 280 -2.35 -2.46 -5.17
N PHE A 281 -2.29 -2.46 -6.50
CA PHE A 281 -3.08 -3.28 -7.40
C PHE A 281 -2.17 -4.30 -8.10
N THR A 282 -2.61 -5.56 -8.10
CA THR A 282 -1.87 -6.68 -8.67
C THR A 282 -2.76 -7.46 -9.64
N ILE A 283 -2.15 -8.37 -10.41
CA ILE A 283 -2.89 -9.24 -11.34
C ILE A 283 -3.84 -10.20 -10.62
N HIS A 284 -3.66 -10.37 -9.31
CA HIS A 284 -4.47 -11.23 -8.45
C HIS A 284 -5.73 -10.52 -7.92
N ASP A 285 -5.87 -9.21 -8.18
CA ASP A 285 -7.09 -8.49 -7.84
C ASP A 285 -8.30 -9.09 -8.59
N PRO A 286 -9.43 -9.34 -7.91
CA PRO A 286 -10.60 -9.95 -8.54
C PRO A 286 -11.18 -9.11 -9.69
N ASP A 287 -10.93 -7.80 -9.71
CA ASP A 287 -11.39 -6.92 -10.78
C ASP A 287 -10.47 -6.91 -12.00
N PHE A 288 -9.24 -7.43 -11.89
CA PHE A 288 -8.24 -7.31 -12.96
C PHE A 288 -8.69 -7.90 -14.28
N ALA A 289 -9.25 -9.12 -14.27
CA ALA A 289 -9.68 -9.79 -15.49
C ALA A 289 -10.76 -8.98 -16.25
N ARG A 290 -11.70 -8.37 -15.52
CA ARG A 290 -12.74 -7.52 -16.10
C ARG A 290 -12.16 -6.22 -16.66
N LEU A 291 -11.29 -5.56 -15.89
CA LEU A 291 -10.68 -4.29 -16.31
C LEU A 291 -9.78 -4.46 -17.54
N ASN A 292 -9.02 -5.56 -17.61
CA ASN A 292 -8.16 -5.89 -18.74
C ASN A 292 -8.92 -6.35 -19.99
N ALA A 293 -10.18 -6.78 -19.84
CA ALA A 293 -11.04 -7.20 -20.94
C ALA A 293 -11.82 -6.04 -21.59
N LEU A 294 -11.75 -4.83 -21.04
CA LEU A 294 -12.42 -3.64 -21.60
C LEU A 294 -11.95 -3.41 -23.04
N ALA A 295 -12.90 -3.23 -23.95
CA ALA A 295 -12.60 -3.00 -25.36
C ALA A 295 -12.04 -1.59 -25.59
N GLU A 296 -11.36 -1.39 -26.71
CA GLU A 296 -10.86 -0.07 -27.11
C GLU A 296 -12.05 0.88 -27.34
N GLY A 297 -12.06 2.01 -26.63
CA GLY A 297 -13.16 2.98 -26.64
C GLY A 297 -14.22 2.79 -25.55
N GLU A 298 -14.17 1.69 -24.78
CA GLU A 298 -15.00 1.58 -23.57
C GLU A 298 -14.51 2.51 -22.47
N VAL A 299 -15.46 3.10 -21.75
CA VAL A 299 -15.16 4.00 -20.63
C VAL A 299 -14.61 3.19 -19.46
N PHE A 300 -13.39 3.50 -19.05
CA PHE A 300 -12.81 2.90 -17.86
C PHE A 300 -13.54 3.39 -16.60
N PRO A 301 -13.88 2.53 -15.64
CA PRO A 301 -14.61 2.96 -14.45
C PRO A 301 -13.80 4.00 -13.65
N PRO A 302 -14.45 4.97 -12.99
CA PRO A 302 -13.80 5.89 -12.06
C PRO A 302 -13.02 5.12 -10.99
N MET A 303 -11.69 5.10 -11.09
CA MET A 303 -10.82 4.51 -10.07
C MET A 303 -9.38 4.99 -10.14
N VAL A 304 -8.70 4.92 -9.00
CA VAL A 304 -7.27 5.20 -8.88
C VAL A 304 -6.53 3.92 -8.56
N LEU A 305 -5.61 3.53 -9.44
CA LEU A 305 -4.87 2.27 -9.34
C LEU A 305 -3.39 2.55 -9.15
N GLY A 306 -2.81 2.01 -8.09
CA GLY A 306 -1.37 2.00 -7.88
C GLY A 306 -0.76 0.69 -8.36
N VAL A 307 0.20 0.74 -9.28
CA VAL A 307 0.92 -0.44 -9.78
C VAL A 307 2.44 -0.26 -9.73
N THR A 308 3.16 -1.38 -9.61
CA THR A 308 4.63 -1.39 -9.70
C THR A 308 5.15 -1.97 -11.01
N ASN A 309 4.34 -2.79 -11.69
CA ASN A 309 4.74 -3.49 -12.91
C ASN A 309 4.27 -2.73 -14.16
N LEU A 310 5.19 -2.44 -15.09
CA LEU A 310 4.86 -1.74 -16.34
C LEU A 310 3.98 -2.57 -17.29
N PHE A 311 3.81 -3.87 -17.04
CA PHE A 311 2.82 -4.70 -17.73
C PHE A 311 1.42 -4.06 -17.71
N PHE A 312 1.05 -3.38 -16.62
CA PHE A 312 -0.26 -2.73 -16.50
C PHE A 312 -0.48 -1.60 -17.51
N LEU A 313 0.57 -0.97 -18.06
CA LEU A 313 0.42 0.00 -19.15
C LEU A 313 -0.13 -0.66 -20.43
N LYS A 314 0.13 -1.96 -20.62
CA LYS A 314 -0.40 -2.74 -21.74
C LYS A 314 -1.74 -3.39 -21.41
N SER A 315 -2.00 -3.70 -20.15
CA SER A 315 -3.25 -4.34 -19.73
C SER A 315 -4.39 -3.36 -19.46
N LEU A 316 -4.08 -2.13 -19.07
CA LEU A 316 -5.07 -1.10 -18.70
C LEU A 316 -4.95 0.12 -19.64
N LYS A 317 -4.85 -0.14 -20.94
CA LYS A 317 -4.57 0.88 -21.98
C LYS A 317 -5.64 1.96 -22.10
N SER A 318 -6.86 1.70 -21.64
CA SER A 318 -7.97 2.65 -21.66
C SER A 318 -7.86 3.73 -20.60
N ILE A 319 -6.95 3.60 -19.62
CA ILE A 319 -6.67 4.68 -18.66
C ILE A 319 -5.76 5.71 -19.32
N ALA A 320 -6.29 6.89 -19.62
CA ALA A 320 -5.53 7.97 -20.24
C ALA A 320 -4.57 8.66 -19.26
N ASN A 321 -4.95 8.79 -17.98
CA ASN A 321 -4.17 9.53 -17.00
C ASN A 321 -3.17 8.61 -16.29
N VAL A 322 -1.91 8.63 -16.75
CA VAL A 322 -0.83 7.85 -16.16
C VAL A 322 0.15 8.77 -15.43
N VAL A 323 0.40 8.48 -14.16
CA VAL A 323 1.26 9.26 -13.27
C VAL A 323 2.44 8.40 -12.83
N SER A 324 3.66 8.79 -13.16
CA SER A 324 4.87 8.10 -12.70
C SER A 324 5.44 8.81 -11.47
N VAL A 325 5.61 8.09 -10.37
CA VAL A 325 6.14 8.62 -9.11
C VAL A 325 7.42 7.88 -8.70
N GLY A 326 8.16 8.50 -7.77
CA GLY A 326 9.49 8.02 -7.38
C GLY A 326 10.56 8.45 -8.37
N SER A 327 11.81 8.47 -7.91
CA SER A 327 12.96 8.69 -8.80
C SER A 327 13.54 7.32 -9.14
N PRO A 328 13.82 7.01 -10.42
CA PRO A 328 14.78 5.95 -10.71
C PRO A 328 16.10 6.33 -10.04
N ASN A 329 16.69 5.41 -9.29
CA ASN A 329 17.94 5.64 -8.58
C ASN A 329 18.99 6.20 -9.58
N PRO A 330 19.76 7.27 -9.27
CA PRO A 330 20.71 7.88 -10.21
C PRO A 330 21.79 6.94 -10.77
N ASN A 331 21.96 5.75 -10.21
CA ASN A 331 22.86 4.71 -10.74
C ASN A 331 22.21 3.80 -11.82
N SER A 332 21.00 4.09 -12.27
CA SER A 332 20.40 3.44 -13.44
C SER A 332 20.92 4.07 -14.72
N THR A 333 22.24 3.97 -14.95
CA THR A 333 22.84 4.26 -16.26
C THR A 333 22.57 3.09 -17.18
N ARG A 334 21.29 2.88 -17.53
CA ARG A 334 20.93 2.29 -18.82
C ARG A 334 20.18 3.36 -19.60
N VAL A 335 20.98 4.35 -19.99
CA VAL A 335 20.69 5.25 -21.10
C VAL A 335 20.38 4.36 -22.30
N LEU A 336 19.12 4.37 -22.76
CA LEU A 336 18.81 4.01 -24.13
C LEU A 336 19.68 4.94 -25.01
N PRO A 337 20.39 4.44 -26.03
CA PRO A 337 21.28 5.27 -26.81
C PRO A 337 20.45 6.35 -27.51
N VAL A 338 20.56 7.58 -27.02
CA VAL A 338 20.25 8.77 -27.80
C VAL A 338 21.28 8.77 -28.92
N GLY A 339 20.84 8.49 -30.14
CA GLY A 339 21.67 8.59 -31.33
C GLY A 339 22.29 9.99 -31.39
N GLY A 340 23.60 10.06 -31.21
CA GLY A 340 24.35 11.29 -31.39
C GLY A 340 24.27 11.73 -32.84
N GLN A 341 23.66 12.88 -33.09
CA GLN A 341 23.94 13.69 -34.26
C GLN A 341 24.71 14.94 -33.80
N SER A 342 25.85 15.16 -34.46
CA SER A 342 26.78 16.26 -34.27
C SER A 342 26.11 17.64 -34.39
N PRO A 343 26.67 18.70 -33.77
CA PRO A 343 26.04 20.02 -33.74
C PRO A 343 26.22 20.74 -35.08
N GLY A 344 25.10 21.06 -35.73
CA GLY A 344 25.00 21.95 -36.88
C GLY A 344 24.23 23.22 -36.52
N ASN A 345 24.79 24.35 -36.92
CA ASN A 345 24.39 25.74 -36.70
C ASN A 345 22.94 26.10 -37.12
N GLY A 346 22.31 27.06 -36.41
CA GLY A 346 21.50 28.11 -37.05
C GLY A 346 19.97 28.20 -36.82
N THR A 347 19.59 29.27 -36.10
CA THR A 347 18.45 30.20 -36.33
C THR A 347 16.97 29.82 -36.06
N ASN A 348 16.38 30.61 -35.14
CA ASN A 348 15.01 31.08 -34.87
C ASN A 348 13.79 30.58 -35.70
N GLY A 349 12.71 30.20 -34.98
CA GLY A 349 11.33 30.16 -35.48
C GLY A 349 10.30 29.75 -34.40
N THR A 350 9.22 30.53 -34.26
CA THR A 350 8.09 30.50 -33.30
C THR A 350 7.23 29.19 -33.30
N PRO A 351 6.42 28.93 -32.24
CA PRO A 351 5.87 27.60 -31.95
C PRO A 351 4.55 27.31 -32.68
N GLY A 352 4.44 26.10 -33.27
CA GLY A 352 3.25 25.60 -33.93
C GLY A 352 2.87 24.18 -33.46
N LYS A 353 1.61 24.06 -33.02
CA LYS A 353 0.77 22.87 -32.78
C LYS A 353 1.34 21.51 -33.24
N LEU A 354 1.54 20.58 -32.30
CA LEU A 354 1.85 19.17 -32.58
C LEU A 354 0.55 18.37 -32.79
N LYS A 355 0.33 17.94 -34.03
CA LYS A 355 -0.59 16.84 -34.40
C LYS A 355 0.22 15.55 -34.39
N LEU A 356 -0.18 14.58 -33.57
CA LEU A 356 0.48 13.28 -33.45
C LEU A 356 -0.32 12.24 -34.22
N ASP A 357 -0.13 12.19 -35.55
CA ASP A 357 -0.57 11.07 -36.37
C ASP A 357 0.60 10.64 -37.26
N LYS A 358 0.76 9.31 -37.37
CA LYS A 358 1.76 8.55 -38.13
C LYS A 358 2.98 8.11 -37.32
N LEU A 359 2.92 6.88 -36.83
CA LEU A 359 3.96 5.89 -37.08
C LEU A 359 3.32 4.50 -37.02
N ALA A 360 2.89 4.07 -38.20
CA ALA A 360 2.41 2.72 -38.45
C ALA A 360 3.58 1.72 -38.40
N ILE A 361 3.27 0.58 -37.80
CA ILE A 361 4.00 -0.68 -37.73
C ILE A 361 4.43 -1.12 -39.13
N ASN A 362 5.72 -1.46 -39.32
CA ASN A 362 6.15 -2.53 -40.22
C ASN A 362 7.63 -2.90 -40.05
N LYS A 363 7.90 -4.20 -40.22
CA LYS A 363 9.17 -4.94 -40.25
C LYS A 363 9.84 -5.24 -38.91
N ILE A 364 9.74 -6.50 -38.49
CA ILE A 364 10.88 -7.45 -38.34
C ILE A 364 10.31 -8.86 -38.50
N LEU A 365 10.58 -9.46 -39.66
CA LEU A 365 10.56 -10.89 -39.96
C LEU A 365 11.56 -11.03 -41.12
N SER A 366 12.79 -11.40 -40.80
CA SER A 366 13.81 -11.99 -41.68
C SER A 366 15.03 -12.32 -40.82
N ASP A 367 15.37 -13.61 -40.84
CA ASP A 367 16.54 -14.33 -40.32
C ASP A 367 16.53 -14.74 -38.83
#